data_AF-A0A327KTE6-F1
#
_entry.id   AF-A0A327KTE6-F1
#
_cell.length_a   1.000
_cell.length_b   1.000
_cell.length_c   1.000
_cell.angle_alpha   90.00
_cell.angle_beta   90.00
_cell.angle_gamma   90.00
#
_symmetry.space_group_name_H-M   'P 1'
#
loop_
_entity.id
_entity.type
_entity.pdbx_description
1 polymer ?
#
loop_
_entity_poly.entity_id
_entity_poly.type
_entity_poly.pdbx_seq_one_letter_code
_entity_poly.pdbx_strand_id
1 'polypeptide(L)'
;MSDGGGTAKNVVVTFFPMAIAVLSLVTSIYNGWLNNKFVGIIQGNVGRVEYMRTCKEIIDAYFLVKVRVGLLADAARGAPAGAELGRERAEAEVAVAKFAALGTYLANLRDEAIRARYTELSRRLEALVRERGGSGDAATRFQAADTIFAELNADCVRSAKDMPL
;
A
#
# COMPACT_ATOMS: atom_id res chain seq x y z
N MET A 1 64.93 38.10 -28.33
CA MET A 1 64.80 37.25 -27.13
C MET A 1 63.36 37.36 -26.63
N SER A 2 62.75 36.19 -26.43
CA SER A 2 61.42 35.86 -25.89
C SER A 2 60.64 36.98 -25.15
N ASP A 3 59.56 37.46 -25.79
CA ASP A 3 58.49 38.23 -25.12
C ASP A 3 57.11 37.53 -25.23
N GLY A 4 57.11 36.23 -25.57
CA GLY A 4 55.91 35.39 -25.67
C GLY A 4 55.50 34.72 -24.35
N GLY A 5 56.35 34.81 -23.32
CA GLY A 5 56.18 34.08 -22.06
C GLY A 5 55.23 34.72 -21.05
N GLY A 6 55.08 36.05 -21.06
CA GLY A 6 54.25 36.78 -20.09
C GLY A 6 52.75 36.71 -20.41
N THR A 7 52.40 36.88 -21.69
CA THR A 7 51.00 36.88 -22.16
C THR A 7 50.38 35.49 -22.07
N ALA A 8 51.12 34.44 -22.48
CA ALA A 8 50.64 33.07 -22.37
C ALA A 8 50.46 32.61 -20.91
N LYS A 9 51.36 32.99 -20.00
CA LYS A 9 51.23 32.70 -18.56
C LYS A 9 50.03 33.43 -17.94
N ASN A 10 49.80 34.69 -18.28
CA ASN A 10 48.66 35.45 -17.76
C ASN A 10 47.31 34.93 -18.29
N VAL A 11 47.25 34.50 -19.54
CA VAL A 11 46.07 33.83 -20.13
C VAL A 11 45.81 32.52 -19.38
N VAL A 12 46.81 31.64 -19.25
CA VAL A 12 46.64 30.36 -18.54
C VAL A 12 46.21 30.56 -17.08
N VAL A 13 46.81 31.50 -16.35
CA VAL A 13 46.46 31.80 -14.94
C VAL A 13 45.03 32.34 -14.80
N THR A 14 44.50 33.02 -15.82
CA THR A 14 43.15 33.61 -15.77
C THR A 14 42.07 32.63 -16.23
N PHE A 15 42.34 31.84 -17.28
CA PHE A 15 41.36 30.90 -17.84
C PHE A 15 41.30 29.57 -17.10
N PHE A 16 42.39 29.14 -16.45
CA PHE A 16 42.43 27.87 -15.71
C PHE A 16 41.47 27.85 -14.50
N PRO A 17 41.41 28.87 -13.63
CA PRO A 17 40.43 28.93 -12.54
C PRO A 17 38.98 29.00 -13.08
N MET A 18 38.78 29.69 -14.20
CA MET A 18 37.46 29.79 -14.84
C MET A 18 37.00 28.43 -15.39
N ALA A 19 37.90 27.66 -16.01
CA ALA A 19 37.62 26.30 -16.46
C ALA A 19 37.30 25.36 -15.28
N ILE A 20 38.05 25.46 -14.18
CA ILE A 20 37.76 24.70 -12.94
C ILE A 20 36.38 25.10 -12.37
N ALA A 21 36.04 26.39 -12.36
CA ALA A 21 34.75 26.86 -11.89
C ALA A 21 33.59 26.32 -12.73
N VAL A 22 33.74 26.31 -14.06
CA VAL A 22 32.74 25.73 -14.98
C VAL A 22 32.59 24.22 -14.77
N LEU A 23 33.70 23.48 -14.67
CA LEU A 23 33.67 22.04 -14.39
C LEU A 23 33.05 21.72 -13.02
N SER A 24 33.32 22.55 -12.01
CA SER A 24 32.71 22.43 -10.68
C SER A 24 31.21 22.67 -10.73
N LEU A 25 30.76 23.68 -11.50
CA LEU A 25 29.34 23.97 -11.71
C LEU A 25 28.64 22.83 -12.45
N VAL A 26 29.23 22.31 -13.54
CA VAL A 26 28.70 21.15 -14.28
C VAL A 26 28.60 19.93 -13.37
N THR A 27 29.62 19.67 -12.56
CA THR A 27 29.62 18.57 -11.59
C THR A 27 28.51 18.76 -10.54
N SER A 28 28.31 19.98 -10.04
CA SER A 28 27.24 20.32 -9.10
C SER A 28 25.85 20.11 -9.70
N ILE A 29 25.61 20.56 -10.94
CA ILE A 29 24.35 20.37 -11.67
C ILE A 29 24.11 18.88 -11.91
N TYR A 30 25.13 18.14 -12.36
CA TYR A 30 25.02 16.71 -12.64
C TYR A 30 24.74 15.91 -11.37
N ASN A 31 25.45 16.22 -10.27
CA ASN A 31 25.19 15.61 -8.97
C ASN A 31 23.79 15.95 -8.46
N GLY A 32 23.32 17.20 -8.61
CA GLY A 32 21.95 17.58 -8.24
C GLY A 32 20.90 16.86 -9.07
N TRP A 33 21.12 16.71 -10.37
CA TRP A 33 20.22 15.97 -11.27
C TRP A 33 20.15 14.48 -10.91
N LEU A 34 21.30 13.85 -10.69
CA LEU A 34 21.38 12.47 -10.23
C LEU A 34 20.67 12.29 -8.89
N ASN A 35 20.92 13.17 -7.91
CA ASN A 35 20.32 13.05 -6.59
C ASN A 35 18.79 13.15 -6.65
N ASN A 36 18.25 14.10 -7.42
CA ASN A 36 16.80 14.21 -7.66
C ASN A 36 16.23 12.97 -8.36
N LYS A 37 16.94 12.41 -9.35
CA LYS A 37 16.57 11.14 -10.00
C LYS A 37 16.57 9.97 -9.02
N PHE A 38 17.62 9.81 -8.20
CA PHE A 38 17.73 8.72 -7.24
C PHE A 38 16.68 8.83 -6.14
N VAL A 39 16.43 10.03 -5.59
CA VAL A 39 15.37 10.26 -4.61
C VAL A 39 13.99 9.93 -5.21
N GLY A 40 13.71 10.37 -6.44
CA GLY A 40 12.45 10.05 -7.12
C GLY A 40 12.26 8.54 -7.36
N ILE A 41 13.31 7.83 -7.77
CA ILE A 41 13.28 6.37 -7.97
C ILE A 41 13.10 5.63 -6.63
N ILE A 42 13.82 6.03 -5.58
CA ILE A 42 13.72 5.38 -4.26
C ILE A 42 12.35 5.63 -3.64
N GLN A 43 11.83 6.86 -3.66
CA GLN A 43 10.52 7.18 -3.10
C GLN A 43 9.38 6.48 -3.86
N GLY A 44 9.45 6.44 -5.20
CA GLY A 44 8.50 5.68 -6.00
C GLY A 44 8.54 4.18 -5.69
N ASN A 45 9.74 3.61 -5.50
CA ASN A 45 9.91 2.19 -5.20
C ASN A 45 9.49 1.82 -3.76
N VAL A 46 9.67 2.70 -2.78
CA VAL A 46 9.23 2.47 -1.39
C VAL A 46 7.71 2.48 -1.30
N GLY A 47 7.04 3.49 -1.89
CA GLY A 47 5.57 3.51 -1.95
C GLY A 47 4.98 2.31 -2.67
N ARG A 48 5.68 1.83 -3.72
CA ARG A 48 5.33 0.63 -4.48
C ARG A 48 5.42 -0.66 -3.66
N VAL A 49 6.52 -0.87 -2.95
CA VAL A 49 6.73 -2.06 -2.11
C VAL A 49 5.74 -2.08 -0.96
N GLU A 50 5.51 -0.92 -0.33
CA GLU A 50 4.55 -0.81 0.77
C GLU A 50 3.12 -1.09 0.31
N TYR A 51 2.71 -0.56 -0.86
CA TYR A 51 1.40 -0.86 -1.45
C TYR A 51 1.21 -2.36 -1.71
N MET A 52 2.20 -3.03 -2.30
CA MET A 52 2.12 -4.48 -2.56
C MET A 52 2.06 -5.30 -1.27
N ARG A 53 2.83 -4.89 -0.27
CA ARG A 53 2.79 -5.48 1.07
C ARG A 53 1.40 -5.33 1.67
N THR A 54 0.81 -4.14 1.65
CA THR A 54 -0.54 -3.92 2.17
C THR A 54 -1.59 -4.70 1.37
N CYS A 55 -1.48 -4.76 0.04
CA CYS A 55 -2.36 -5.59 -0.80
C CYS A 55 -2.34 -7.06 -0.37
N LYS A 56 -1.18 -7.61 -0.04
CA LYS A 56 -1.11 -8.97 0.52
C LYS A 56 -1.76 -9.04 1.92
N GLU A 57 -1.39 -8.13 2.81
CA GLU A 57 -1.88 -8.14 4.20
C GLU A 57 -3.40 -7.99 4.30
N ILE A 58 -4.02 -7.20 3.41
CA ILE A 58 -5.47 -7.02 3.38
C ILE A 58 -6.21 -8.25 2.84
N ILE A 59 -5.60 -8.98 1.89
CA ILE A 59 -6.12 -10.27 1.42
C ILE A 59 -6.11 -11.29 2.56
N ASP A 60 -4.97 -11.39 3.26
CA ASP A 60 -4.84 -12.29 4.42
C ASP A 60 -5.85 -11.92 5.52
N ALA A 61 -6.05 -10.62 5.79
CA ALA A 61 -7.04 -10.15 6.75
C ALA A 61 -8.48 -10.50 6.33
N TYR A 62 -8.82 -10.39 5.05
CA TYR A 62 -10.15 -10.76 4.55
C TYR A 62 -10.45 -12.24 4.79
N PHE A 63 -9.52 -13.13 4.46
CA PHE A 63 -9.71 -14.57 4.71
C PHE A 63 -9.73 -14.91 6.19
N LEU A 64 -8.95 -14.20 7.02
CA LEU A 64 -9.04 -14.34 8.47
C LEU A 64 -10.44 -13.99 8.98
N VAL A 65 -11.08 -12.93 8.47
CA VAL A 65 -12.47 -12.61 8.80
C VAL A 65 -13.40 -13.77 8.44
N LYS A 66 -13.28 -14.34 7.24
CA LYS A 66 -14.11 -15.49 6.83
C LYS A 66 -13.98 -16.66 7.81
N VAL A 67 -12.75 -16.98 8.22
CA VAL A 67 -12.49 -18.05 9.21
C VAL A 67 -13.13 -17.72 10.55
N ARG A 68 -12.93 -16.51 11.08
CA ARG A 68 -13.48 -16.12 12.40
C ARG A 68 -15.00 -16.09 12.42
N VAL A 69 -15.63 -15.57 11.36
CA VAL A 69 -17.09 -15.60 11.21
C VAL A 69 -17.60 -17.03 11.09
N GLY A 70 -16.89 -17.91 10.37
CA GLY A 70 -17.21 -19.33 10.28
C GLY A 70 -17.19 -20.02 11.65
N LEU A 71 -16.11 -19.83 12.41
CA LEU A 71 -15.98 -20.36 13.77
C LEU A 71 -17.06 -19.83 14.72
N LEU A 72 -17.38 -18.54 14.63
CA LEU A 72 -18.48 -17.93 15.38
C LEU A 72 -19.83 -18.57 15.03
N ALA A 73 -20.07 -18.83 13.75
CA ALA A 73 -21.30 -19.47 13.29
C ALA A 73 -21.40 -20.95 13.70
N ASP A 74 -20.28 -21.67 13.75
CA ASP A 74 -20.22 -23.05 14.25
C ASP A 74 -20.44 -23.10 15.77
N ALA A 75 -19.79 -22.20 16.52
CA ALA A 75 -20.00 -22.06 17.95
C ALA A 75 -21.48 -21.71 18.27
N ALA A 76 -22.09 -20.83 17.48
CA ALA A 76 -23.51 -20.49 17.62
C ALA A 76 -24.46 -21.66 17.36
N ARG A 77 -24.11 -22.60 16.47
CA ARG A 77 -24.91 -23.79 16.17
C ARG A 77 -24.84 -24.84 17.27
N GLY A 78 -23.68 -25.00 17.91
CA GLY A 78 -23.48 -25.95 19.00
C GLY A 78 -23.92 -25.44 20.38
N ALA A 79 -24.19 -24.14 20.51
CA ALA A 79 -24.49 -23.53 21.80
C ALA A 79 -26.00 -23.48 22.11
N PRO A 80 -26.39 -23.63 23.39
CA PRO A 80 -27.78 -23.45 23.80
C PRO A 80 -28.26 -22.00 23.53
N ALA A 81 -29.57 -21.84 23.35
CA ALA A 81 -30.18 -20.54 23.14
C ALA A 81 -29.82 -19.59 24.31
N GLY A 82 -29.21 -18.44 23.98
CA GLY A 82 -28.76 -17.46 24.97
C GLY A 82 -27.32 -17.63 25.47
N ALA A 83 -26.56 -18.63 25.02
CA ALA A 83 -25.15 -18.76 25.37
C ALA A 83 -24.32 -17.54 24.94
N GLU A 84 -23.41 -17.12 25.81
CA GLU A 84 -22.42 -16.07 25.50
C GLU A 84 -21.38 -16.60 24.52
N LEU A 85 -21.26 -15.95 23.35
CA LEU A 85 -20.24 -16.22 22.33
C LEU A 85 -19.16 -15.12 22.32
N GLY A 86 -18.94 -14.51 23.49
CA GLY A 86 -18.18 -13.27 23.61
C GLY A 86 -16.76 -13.35 23.07
N ARG A 87 -16.09 -14.51 23.24
CA ARG A 87 -14.72 -14.70 22.76
C ARG A 87 -14.65 -14.79 21.23
N GLU A 88 -15.41 -15.70 20.63
CA GLU A 88 -15.43 -15.92 19.18
C GLU A 88 -15.89 -14.66 18.45
N ARG A 89 -16.86 -13.95 19.04
CA ARG A 89 -17.34 -12.68 18.54
C ARG A 89 -16.24 -11.61 18.60
N ALA A 90 -15.58 -11.43 19.75
CA ALA A 90 -14.50 -10.46 19.87
C ALA A 90 -13.35 -10.76 18.90
N GLU A 91 -12.96 -12.03 18.72
CA GLU A 91 -11.94 -12.43 17.76
C GLU A 91 -12.34 -12.10 16.31
N ALA A 92 -13.62 -12.24 15.96
CA ALA A 92 -14.15 -11.85 14.65
C ALA A 92 -14.21 -10.32 14.47
N GLU A 93 -14.64 -9.57 15.50
CA GLU A 93 -14.67 -8.11 15.49
C GLU A 93 -13.26 -7.52 15.32
N VAL A 94 -12.26 -8.07 16.02
CA VAL A 94 -10.85 -7.67 15.86
C VAL A 94 -10.34 -7.97 14.45
N ALA A 95 -10.71 -9.10 13.85
CA ALA A 95 -10.33 -9.41 12.48
C ALA A 95 -10.92 -8.39 11.48
N VAL A 96 -12.18 -8.00 11.67
CA VAL A 96 -12.84 -6.98 10.83
C VAL A 96 -12.19 -5.61 11.03
N ALA A 97 -11.87 -5.23 12.27
CA ALA A 97 -11.18 -3.98 12.57
C ALA A 97 -9.80 -3.92 11.89
N LYS A 98 -9.04 -5.02 11.92
CA LYS A 98 -7.75 -5.13 11.20
C LYS A 98 -7.93 -4.96 9.70
N PHE A 99 -8.92 -5.62 9.10
CA PHE A 99 -9.25 -5.44 7.68
C PHE A 99 -9.60 -3.98 7.35
N ALA A 100 -10.46 -3.35 8.15
CA ALA A 100 -10.88 -1.96 7.96
C ALA A 100 -9.71 -0.97 8.06
N ALA A 101 -8.79 -1.20 9.00
CA ALA A 101 -7.58 -0.39 9.15
C ALA A 101 -6.66 -0.50 7.93
N LEU A 102 -6.41 -1.73 7.45
CA LEU A 102 -5.63 -1.96 6.23
C LEU A 102 -6.31 -1.34 5.00
N GLY A 103 -7.63 -1.47 4.89
CA GLY A 103 -8.41 -0.87 3.79
C GLY A 103 -8.34 0.65 3.80
N THR A 104 -8.39 1.26 4.97
CA THR A 104 -8.23 2.72 5.14
C THR A 104 -6.82 3.16 4.75
N TYR A 105 -5.79 2.41 5.17
CA TYR A 105 -4.41 2.69 4.80
C TYR A 105 -4.21 2.59 3.28
N LEU A 106 -4.70 1.53 2.65
CA LEU A 106 -4.58 1.32 1.20
C LEU A 106 -5.37 2.37 0.40
N ALA A 107 -6.54 2.76 0.91
CA ALA A 107 -7.34 3.84 0.35
C ALA A 107 -6.64 5.20 0.39
N ASN A 108 -5.77 5.48 1.38
CA ASN A 108 -4.97 6.70 1.40
C ASN A 108 -3.94 6.77 0.26
N LEU A 109 -3.64 5.64 -0.38
CA LEU A 109 -2.74 5.54 -1.52
C LEU A 109 -3.50 5.55 -2.87
N ARG A 110 -4.84 5.73 -2.86
CA ARG A 110 -5.75 5.60 -4.01
C ARG A 110 -6.82 6.70 -4.00
N ASP A 111 -7.69 6.66 -5.00
CA ASP A 111 -8.81 7.61 -5.13
C ASP A 111 -9.95 7.32 -4.15
N GLU A 112 -10.76 8.34 -3.87
CA GLU A 112 -11.88 8.29 -2.92
C GLU A 112 -12.91 7.18 -3.25
N ALA A 113 -13.06 6.81 -4.52
CA ALA A 113 -13.90 5.70 -4.95
C ALA A 113 -13.46 4.34 -4.36
N ILE A 114 -12.15 4.11 -4.23
CA ILE A 114 -11.60 2.88 -3.63
C ILE A 114 -11.80 2.90 -2.12
N ARG A 115 -11.65 4.05 -1.47
CA ARG A 115 -11.96 4.23 -0.05
C ARG A 115 -13.40 3.86 0.28
N ALA A 116 -14.35 4.34 -0.52
CA ALA A 116 -15.76 4.06 -0.34
C ALA A 116 -16.05 2.55 -0.43
N ARG A 117 -15.39 1.83 -1.36
CA ARG A 117 -15.53 0.38 -1.52
C ARG A 117 -14.97 -0.41 -0.33
N TYR A 118 -13.80 -0.04 0.19
CA TYR A 118 -13.27 -0.68 1.41
C TYR A 118 -14.16 -0.43 2.63
N THR A 119 -14.71 0.78 2.75
CA THR A 119 -15.66 1.14 3.82
C THR A 119 -16.96 0.35 3.72
N GLU A 120 -17.49 0.19 2.51
CA GLU A 120 -18.68 -0.62 2.27
C GLU A 120 -18.43 -2.10 2.62
N LEU A 121 -17.27 -2.62 2.21
CA LEU A 121 -16.89 -4.00 2.53
C LEU A 121 -16.72 -4.20 4.04
N SER A 122 -16.06 -3.29 4.76
CA SER A 122 -15.89 -3.41 6.22
C SER A 122 -17.25 -3.40 6.94
N ARG A 123 -18.19 -2.54 6.55
CA ARG A 123 -19.55 -2.52 7.12
C ARG A 123 -20.30 -3.84 6.90
N ARG A 124 -20.15 -4.45 5.72
CA ARG A 124 -20.74 -5.76 5.42
C ARG A 124 -20.13 -6.85 6.29
N LEU A 125 -18.81 -6.85 6.46
CA LEU A 125 -18.14 -7.82 7.33
C LEU A 125 -18.56 -7.66 8.80
N GLU A 126 -18.71 -6.42 9.29
CA GLU A 126 -19.26 -6.19 10.63
C GLU A 126 -20.69 -6.72 10.76
N ALA A 127 -21.53 -6.54 9.74
CA ALA A 127 -22.89 -7.06 9.75
C ALA A 127 -22.89 -8.60 9.88
N LEU A 128 -21.99 -9.29 9.17
CA LEU A 128 -21.82 -10.74 9.28
C LEU A 128 -21.39 -11.20 10.67
N VAL A 129 -20.56 -10.42 11.37
CA VAL A 129 -20.17 -10.72 12.77
C VAL A 129 -21.32 -10.48 13.74
N ARG A 130 -22.14 -9.46 13.50
CA ARG A 130 -23.30 -9.14 14.35
C ARG A 130 -24.45 -10.15 14.17
N GLU A 131 -24.54 -10.78 13.01
CA GLU A 131 -25.61 -11.72 12.67
C GLU A 131 -25.47 -13.02 13.48
N ARG A 132 -26.35 -13.19 14.48
CA ARG A 132 -26.35 -14.38 15.33
C ARG A 132 -26.99 -15.55 14.59
N GLY A 133 -26.18 -16.55 14.25
CA GLY A 133 -26.68 -17.83 13.74
C GLY A 133 -27.53 -17.68 12.47
N GLY A 134 -27.04 -16.93 11.48
CA GLY A 134 -27.75 -16.77 10.21
C GLY A 134 -28.25 -18.10 9.66
N SER A 135 -29.35 -18.08 8.92
CA SER A 135 -29.81 -19.24 8.16
C SER A 135 -29.12 -19.24 6.79
N GLY A 136 -28.55 -20.39 6.39
CA GLY A 136 -27.88 -20.55 5.10
C GLY A 136 -26.38 -20.85 5.20
N ASP A 137 -25.82 -21.42 4.13
CA ASP A 137 -24.41 -21.79 4.04
C ASP A 137 -23.49 -20.56 4.12
N ALA A 138 -22.29 -20.74 4.67
CA ALA A 138 -21.28 -19.69 4.82
C ALA A 138 -20.93 -19.06 3.46
N ALA A 139 -20.92 -19.84 2.37
CA ALA A 139 -20.67 -19.33 1.02
C ALA A 139 -21.72 -18.30 0.59
N THR A 140 -23.00 -18.55 0.87
CA THR A 140 -24.09 -17.63 0.51
C THR A 140 -24.00 -16.31 1.27
N ARG A 141 -23.63 -16.36 2.56
CA ARG A 141 -23.50 -15.14 3.38
C ARG A 141 -22.37 -14.23 2.91
N PHE A 142 -21.26 -14.82 2.47
CA PHE A 142 -20.13 -14.05 1.99
C PHE A 142 -20.25 -13.60 0.53
N GLN A 143 -21.21 -14.09 -0.25
CA GLN A 143 -21.30 -13.84 -1.69
C GLN A 143 -21.20 -12.34 -2.07
N ALA A 144 -21.93 -11.49 -1.36
CA ALA A 144 -21.90 -10.05 -1.62
C ALA A 144 -20.55 -9.42 -1.23
N ALA A 145 -19.96 -9.86 -0.11
CA ALA A 145 -18.64 -9.41 0.33
C ALA A 145 -17.54 -9.90 -0.63
N ASP A 146 -17.63 -11.16 -1.09
CA ASP A 146 -16.70 -11.79 -2.02
C ASP A 146 -16.70 -11.08 -3.37
N THR A 147 -17.85 -10.58 -3.82
CA THR A 147 -17.96 -9.80 -5.06
C THR A 147 -17.17 -8.49 -4.96
N ILE A 148 -17.39 -7.71 -3.89
CA ILE A 148 -16.67 -6.45 -3.66
C ILE A 148 -15.18 -6.71 -3.47
N PHE A 149 -14.83 -7.74 -2.70
CA PHE A 149 -13.45 -8.12 -2.46
C PHE A 149 -12.73 -8.54 -3.74
N ALA A 150 -13.39 -9.31 -4.62
CA ALA A 150 -12.81 -9.72 -5.90
C ALA A 150 -12.46 -8.52 -6.78
N GLU A 151 -13.33 -7.51 -6.83
CA GLU A 151 -13.07 -6.26 -7.57
C GLU A 151 -11.88 -5.49 -6.98
N LEU A 152 -11.81 -5.35 -5.66
CA LEU A 152 -10.69 -4.71 -4.97
C LEU A 152 -9.37 -5.47 -5.15
N ASN A 153 -9.43 -6.80 -5.12
CA ASN A 153 -8.26 -7.66 -5.32
C ASN A 153 -7.76 -7.61 -6.77
N ALA A 154 -8.67 -7.54 -7.76
CA ALA A 154 -8.29 -7.33 -9.15
C ALA A 154 -7.52 -6.01 -9.34
N ASP A 155 -7.85 -4.97 -8.57
CA ASP A 155 -7.14 -3.70 -8.56
C ASP A 155 -5.72 -3.81 -7.97
N CYS A 156 -5.55 -4.60 -6.90
CA CYS A 156 -4.23 -4.97 -6.38
C CYS A 156 -3.38 -5.70 -7.43
N VAL A 157 -3.95 -6.69 -8.13
CA VAL A 157 -3.26 -7.46 -9.18
C VAL A 157 -2.91 -6.59 -10.38
N ARG A 158 -3.81 -5.71 -10.82
CA ARG A 158 -3.56 -4.80 -11.94
C ARG A 158 -2.41 -3.84 -11.61
N SER A 159 -2.45 -3.26 -10.42
CA SER A 159 -1.37 -2.42 -9.91
C SER A 159 -0.02 -3.15 -9.84
N ALA A 160 -0.04 -4.48 -9.64
CA ALA A 160 1.16 -5.32 -9.65
C ALA A 160 1.70 -5.58 -11.05
N LYS A 161 0.82 -5.74 -12.04
CA LYS A 161 1.18 -6.05 -13.44
C LYS A 161 1.61 -4.83 -14.24
N ASP A 162 1.04 -3.67 -13.96
CA ASP A 162 1.38 -2.42 -14.64
C ASP A 162 2.73 -1.85 -14.16
N MET A 163 3.47 -2.60 -13.32
CA MET A 163 4.85 -2.27 -12.93
C MET A 163 5.84 -2.73 -14.00
N PRO A 164 6.59 -1.81 -14.65
CA PRO A 164 7.80 -2.19 -15.37
C PRO A 164 8.86 -2.71 -14.37
N LEU A 165 9.56 -3.78 -14.78
CA LEU A 165 10.69 -4.38 -14.05
C LEU A 165 11.83 -3.37 -13.86
#